data_AF-A0A5K0UWA8-F1
#
_entry.id   AF-A0A5K0UWA8-F1
#
_cell.length_a   1.000
_cell.length_b   1.000
_cell.length_c   1.000
_cell.angle_alpha   90.00
_cell.angle_beta   90.00
_cell.angle_gamma   90.00
#
_symmetry.space_group_name_H-M   'P 1'
#
loop_
_entity.id
_entity.type
_entity.pdbx_description
1 polymer ?
#
loop_
_entity_poly.entity_id
_entity_poly.type
_entity_poly.pdbx_seq_one_letter_code
_entity_poly.pdbx_strand_id
1 'polypeptide(L)' 'VLETNGADVVCLVKNSAALAGFIFTMQVSQVHINLPTLSDFDKQ' A
#
# COMPACT_ATOMS: atom_id res chain seq x y z
N VAL A 1 11.38 -1.63 -2.24
CA VAL A 1 10.99 -1.73 -3.65
C VAL A 1 12.22 -2.16 -4.43
N LEU A 2 12.12 -3.19 -5.26
CA LEU A 2 13.21 -3.63 -6.15
C LEU A 2 13.03 -2.98 -7.54
N GLU A 3 11.84 -3.12 -8.11
CA GLU A 3 11.48 -2.54 -9.41
C GLU A 3 9.97 -2.36 -9.56
N THR A 4 9.57 -1.71 -10.65
CA THR A 4 8.17 -1.52 -11.06
C THR A 4 7.97 -2.13 -12.43
N ASN A 5 6.88 -2.88 -12.62
CA ASN A 5 6.49 -3.46 -13.88
C ASN A 5 5.08 -2.99 -14.25
N GLY A 6 4.99 -1.86 -14.95
CA GLY A 6 3.71 -1.23 -15.26
C GLY A 6 2.97 -0.83 -13.98
N ALA A 7 1.84 -1.47 -13.71
CA ALA A 7 1.05 -1.25 -12.50
C ALA A 7 1.52 -2.07 -11.28
N ASP A 8 2.39 -3.06 -11.50
CA ASP A 8 2.87 -3.95 -10.44
C ASP A 8 4.18 -3.47 -9.83
N VAL A 9 4.41 -3.81 -8.56
CA VAL A 9 5.64 -3.48 -7.82
C VAL A 9 6.29 -4.76 -7.31
N VAL A 10 7.55 -4.98 -7.68
CA VAL A 10 8.34 -6.10 -7.17
C VAL A 10 9.02 -5.69 -5.87
N CYS A 11 8.78 -6.45 -4.80
CA CYS A 11 9.29 -6.17 -3.47
C CYS A 11 10.17 -7.30 -2.93
N LEU A 12 11.12 -6.92 -2.07
CA LEU A 12 11.86 -7.87 -1.24
C LEU A 12 11.16 -7.98 0.12
N VAL A 13 10.76 -9.20 0.51
CA VAL A 13 10.23 -9.49 1.85
C VAL A 13 11.38 -9.39 2.86
N LYS A 14 11.27 -8.47 3.82
CA LYS A 14 12.31 -8.24 4.83
C LYS A 14 12.19 -9.15 6.05
N ASN A 15 11.00 -9.67 6.32
CA ASN A 15 10.72 -10.56 7.45
C ASN A 15 9.54 -11.47 7.13
N SER A 16 9.50 -12.63 7.77
CA SER A 16 8.35 -13.55 7.67
C SER A 16 7.27 -13.16 8.66
N ALA A 17 6.02 -13.11 8.20
CA ALA A 17 4.83 -12.91 9.02
C ALA A 17 3.63 -13.59 8.34
N ALA A 18 2.65 -14.04 9.14
CA ALA A 18 1.38 -14.57 8.63
C ALA A 18 0.34 -13.44 8.62
N LEU A 19 -0.30 -13.20 7.48
CA LEU A 19 -1.41 -12.25 7.36
C LEU A 19 -2.72 -13.05 7.33
N ALA A 20 -3.65 -12.72 8.22
CA ALA A 20 -4.97 -13.34 8.30
C ALA A 20 -6.05 -12.37 7.79
N GLY A 21 -6.92 -12.82 6.90
CA GLY A 21 -7.98 -12.01 6.27
C GLY A 21 -7.63 -11.56 4.85
N PHE A 22 -8.37 -10.56 4.34
CA PHE A 22 -8.28 -10.13 2.94
C PHE A 22 -7.95 -8.64 2.76
N ILE A 23 -8.08 -7.82 3.80
CA ILE A 23 -7.87 -6.36 3.74
C ILE A 23 -6.80 -5.99 4.76
N PHE A 24 -5.74 -5.33 4.28
CA PHE A 24 -4.59 -4.94 5.10
C PHE A 24 -4.23 -3.48 4.84
N THR A 25 -3.80 -2.78 5.89
CA THR A 25 -3.26 -1.43 5.78
C THR A 25 -1.83 -1.47 5.26
N MET A 26 -1.60 -0.84 4.11
CA MET A 26 -0.25 -0.67 3.56
C MET A 26 0.29 0.71 3.91
N GLN A 27 1.49 0.76 4.47
CA GLN A 27 2.20 2.01 4.74
C GLN A 27 3.35 2.16 3.74
N VAL A 28 3.42 3.31 3.09
CA VAL A 28 4.50 3.65 2.15
C VAL A 28 5.33 4.78 2.76
N SER A 29 6.59 4.49 3.08
CA SER A 29 7.47 5.46 3.73
C SER A 29 8.03 6.48 2.75
N GLN A 30 8.05 7.75 3.15
CA GLN A 30 8.72 8.84 2.43
C GLN A 30 8.18 9.06 0.99
N VAL A 31 6.89 8.80 0.77
CA VAL A 31 6.22 9.06 -0.51
C VAL A 31 4.97 9.89 -0.26
N HIS A 32 4.70 10.85 -1.14
CA HIS A 32 3.44 11.59 -1.14
C HIS A 32 2.34 10.72 -1.76
N ILE A 33 1.33 10.35 -0.97
CA ILE A 33 0.17 9.62 -1.46
C ILE A 33 -0.73 10.62 -2.19
N ASN A 34 -0.88 10.47 -3.50
CA ASN A 34 -1.71 11.34 -4.32
C ASN A 34 -3.21 10.97 -4.25
N LEU A 35 -3.72 10.83 -3.03
CA LEU A 35 -5.15 10.65 -2.73
C LEU A 35 -5.56 11.71 -1.69
N PRO A 36 -6.84 12.15 -1.68
CA PRO A 36 -7.32 13.09 -0.68
C PRO A 36 -7.34 12.44 0.71
N THR A 37 -7.20 13.26 1.75
CA THR A 37 -7.35 12.81 3.15
C THR A 37 -8.76 12.32 3.46
N LEU A 38 -9.78 12.91 2.82
CA LEU A 38 -11.18 12.49 2.91
C LEU A 38 -11.69 12.17 1.50
N SER A 39 -12.10 10.92 1.30
CA SER A 39 -12.80 10.48 0.10
C SER A 39 -14.26 10.96 0.11
N ASP A 40 -14.97 10.78 -1.01
CA ASP A 40 -16.40 11.09 -1.05
C ASP A 40 -17.24 10.14 -0.20
N PHE A 41 -16.74 8.93 0.07
CA PHE A 41 -17.36 8.00 1.00
C PHE A 41 -17.28 8.51 2.44
N ASP A 42 -16.15 9.11 2.84
CA ASP A 42 -15.97 9.65 4.19
C ASP A 42 -16.85 10.88 4.47
N LYS A 43 -17.39 11.52 3.43
CA LYS A 43 -18.22 12.73 3.52
C LYS A 43 -19.73 12.44 3.63
N GLN A 44 -20.17 11.21 3.38
CA GLN A 44 -21.57 10.80 3.52
C GLN A 44 -21.92 10.50 4.97
#